data_AF-A0A3D2V524-F1
#
_entry.id   AF-A0A3D2V524-F1
#
_cell.length_a   1.000
_cell.length_b   1.000
_cell.length_c   1.000
_cell.angle_alpha   90.00
_cell.angle_beta   90.00
_cell.angle_gamma   90.00
#
_symmetry.space_group_name_H-M   'P 1'
#
loop_
_entity.id
_entity.type
_entity.pdbx_description
1 polymer ?
#
loop_
_entity_poly.entity_id
_entity_poly.type
_entity_poly.pdbx_seq_one_letter_code
_entity_poly.pdbx_strand_id
1 'polypeptide(L)'
;DSAETRYGAFRALYERSPDSPYIRGEGLSDFNFYSIPVKSRPMVHLSMSRRPEIVVFGGDIRIQPKDFLYASKQIMINPTADGQLRVSHFQPGKQDLFATCDTRVASLVKAIATVGGGYSDIVQCMNNAKSAGAINAEVFVGARPRPAWSYDRERSADNSTREFTNANPEVGSSDDSSGFIGSDPIAAIPEQGDALAPASTVEPEQEEVLTDQSYTPTFD
;
A
#
# COMPACT_ATOMS: atom_id res chain seq x y z
N ASP A 1 13.09 -7.16 -16.14
CA ASP A 1 12.25 -7.63 -15.02
C ASP A 1 11.40 -6.46 -14.54
N SER A 2 10.09 -6.66 -14.36
CA SER A 2 9.15 -5.58 -14.04
C SER A 2 9.14 -5.29 -12.53
N ALA A 3 8.79 -4.06 -12.14
CA ALA A 3 8.53 -3.71 -10.74
C ALA A 3 7.42 -4.58 -10.13
N GLU A 4 6.40 -4.92 -10.93
CA GLU A 4 5.28 -5.77 -10.54
C GLU A 4 5.73 -7.20 -10.20
N THR A 5 6.63 -7.77 -11.02
CA THR A 5 7.17 -9.12 -10.82
C THR A 5 8.01 -9.21 -9.56
N ARG A 6 8.91 -8.24 -9.34
CA ARG A 6 9.79 -8.22 -8.17
C ARG A 6 9.01 -8.05 -6.86
N TYR A 7 8.05 -7.13 -6.84
CA TYR A 7 7.18 -6.96 -5.68
C TYR A 7 6.25 -8.16 -5.47
N GLY A 8 5.72 -8.76 -6.55
CA GLY A 8 4.92 -9.98 -6.49
C GLY A 8 5.70 -11.16 -5.90
N ALA A 9 6.97 -11.34 -6.27
CA ALA A 9 7.84 -12.37 -5.71
C ALA A 9 8.12 -12.14 -4.21
N PHE A 10 8.44 -10.90 -3.82
CA PHE A 10 8.58 -10.53 -2.40
C PHE A 10 7.31 -10.89 -1.61
N ARG A 11 6.15 -10.49 -2.14
CA ARG A 11 4.86 -10.75 -1.49
C ARG A 11 4.57 -12.24 -1.34
N ALA A 12 4.81 -13.04 -2.38
CA ALA A 12 4.62 -14.48 -2.32
C ALA A 12 5.53 -15.15 -1.27
N LEU A 13 6.78 -14.66 -1.12
CA LEU A 13 7.68 -15.12 -0.08
C LEU A 13 7.21 -14.71 1.32
N TYR A 14 6.72 -13.48 1.46
CA TYR A 14 6.18 -12.99 2.72
C TYR A 14 4.94 -13.76 3.16
N GLU A 15 3.98 -13.98 2.26
CA GLU A 15 2.77 -14.77 2.55
C GLU A 15 3.09 -16.22 2.92
N ARG A 16 4.17 -16.79 2.37
CA ARG A 16 4.60 -18.16 2.68
C ARG A 16 5.40 -18.27 3.98
N SER A 17 6.29 -17.32 4.28
CA SER A 17 7.23 -17.40 5.41
C SER A 17 7.70 -16.02 5.86
N PRO A 18 6.90 -15.28 6.66
CA PRO A 18 7.22 -13.93 7.11
C PRO A 18 8.54 -13.82 7.88
N ASP A 19 8.90 -14.85 8.65
CA ASP A 19 10.11 -14.87 9.49
C ASP A 19 11.39 -15.27 8.75
N SER A 20 11.32 -15.41 7.42
CA SER A 20 12.49 -15.74 6.62
C SER A 20 13.57 -14.66 6.75
N PRO A 21 14.85 -15.03 6.99
CA PRO A 21 15.93 -14.06 7.18
C PRO A 21 16.17 -13.18 5.94
N TYR A 22 15.70 -13.60 4.76
CA TYR A 22 15.86 -12.87 3.50
C TYR A 22 14.84 -11.73 3.31
N ILE A 23 13.74 -11.74 4.04
CA ILE A 23 12.64 -10.77 3.93
C ILE A 23 12.20 -10.25 5.29
N ARG A 24 13.05 -10.37 6.30
CA ARG A 24 12.75 -9.86 7.63
C ARG A 24 12.69 -8.34 7.59
N GLY A 25 11.48 -7.82 7.76
CA GLY A 25 11.22 -6.39 7.80
C GLY A 25 11.51 -5.80 9.18
N GLU A 26 11.53 -4.48 9.21
CA GLU A 26 11.59 -3.65 10.40
C GLU A 26 10.30 -2.83 10.47
N GLY A 27 9.54 -3.00 11.55
CA GLY A 27 8.38 -2.14 11.82
C GLY A 27 8.88 -0.76 12.24
N LEU A 28 8.46 0.28 11.51
CA LEU A 28 8.83 1.68 11.76
C LEU A 28 7.57 2.53 11.78
N SER A 29 7.38 3.34 12.82
CA SER A 29 6.24 4.27 12.91
C SER A 29 4.90 3.58 12.56
N ASP A 30 4.32 3.87 11.39
CA ASP A 30 3.07 3.31 10.85
C ASP A 30 3.25 2.36 9.63
N PHE A 31 4.49 1.95 9.30
CA PHE A 31 4.80 1.11 8.13
C PHE A 31 5.86 0.02 8.41
N ASN A 32 6.00 -0.92 7.48
CA ASN A 32 7.10 -1.89 7.51
C ASN A 32 8.14 -1.57 6.44
N PHE A 33 9.41 -1.60 6.81
CA PHE A 33 10.54 -1.40 5.92
C PHE A 33 11.27 -2.71 5.64
N TYR A 34 11.52 -2.99 4.36
CA TYR A 34 12.21 -4.19 3.90
C TYR A 34 13.40 -3.80 3.02
N SER A 35 14.57 -4.35 3.30
CA SER A 35 15.77 -4.20 2.47
C SER A 35 16.19 -5.55 1.93
N ILE A 36 16.09 -5.71 0.60
CA ILE A 36 16.31 -6.98 -0.09
C ILE A 36 17.54 -6.83 -0.99
N PRO A 37 18.67 -7.44 -0.62
CA PRO A 37 19.87 -7.39 -1.44
C PRO A 37 19.66 -8.23 -2.71
N VAL A 38 19.49 -7.55 -3.85
CA VAL A 38 19.40 -8.20 -5.17
C VAL A 38 20.41 -7.59 -6.13
N LYS A 39 20.90 -8.40 -7.08
CA LYS A 39 21.81 -7.95 -8.16
C LYS A 39 21.10 -7.23 -9.31
N SER A 40 19.77 -7.22 -9.31
CA SER A 40 18.96 -6.55 -10.34
C SER A 40 19.04 -5.03 -10.21
N ARG A 41 18.48 -4.29 -11.20
CA ARG A 41 18.45 -2.82 -11.19
C ARG A 41 17.85 -2.29 -9.86
N PRO A 42 18.52 -1.35 -9.17
CA PRO A 42 18.03 -0.79 -7.90
C PRO A 42 16.64 -0.20 -8.01
N MET A 43 15.78 -0.53 -7.05
CA MET A 43 14.38 -0.12 -7.05
C MET A 43 13.88 0.12 -5.62
N VAL A 44 13.06 1.16 -5.44
CA VAL A 44 12.26 1.37 -4.24
C VAL A 44 10.79 1.22 -4.62
N HIS A 45 10.09 0.29 -3.95
CA HIS A 45 8.65 0.07 -4.14
C HIS A 45 7.89 0.51 -2.88
N LEU A 46 6.86 1.32 -3.09
CA LEU A 46 5.99 1.87 -2.06
C LEU A 46 4.59 1.25 -2.22
N SER A 47 4.18 0.41 -1.26
CA SER A 47 2.91 -0.31 -1.32
C SER A 47 1.73 0.58 -0.92
N MET A 48 0.73 0.68 -1.80
CA MET A 48 -0.55 1.32 -1.47
C MET A 48 -1.63 0.32 -1.00
N SER A 49 -1.33 -0.98 -0.97
CA SER A 49 -2.36 -2.01 -0.79
C SER A 49 -2.30 -2.66 0.59
N ARG A 50 -3.42 -2.60 1.33
CA ARG A 50 -3.70 -3.27 2.63
C ARG A 50 -2.78 -2.92 3.80
N ARG A 51 -1.47 -2.76 3.57
CA ARG A 51 -0.45 -2.44 4.58
C ARG A 51 0.53 -1.42 4.01
N PRO A 52 0.85 -0.34 4.73
CA PRO A 52 1.95 0.54 4.40
C PRO A 52 3.27 -0.23 4.48
N GLU A 53 3.90 -0.43 3.32
CA GLU A 53 5.15 -1.18 3.21
C GLU A 53 6.08 -0.49 2.23
N ILE A 54 7.36 -0.47 2.59
CA ILE A 54 8.43 0.11 1.79
C ILE A 54 9.45 -0.98 1.54
N VAL A 55 9.65 -1.33 0.27
CA VAL A 55 10.54 -2.41 -0.13
C VAL A 55 11.66 -1.87 -1.01
N VAL A 56 12.88 -2.00 -0.54
CA VAL A 56 14.11 -1.58 -1.21
C VAL A 56 14.76 -2.81 -1.83
N PHE A 57 14.89 -2.83 -3.15
CA PHE A 57 15.56 -3.87 -3.91
C PHE A 57 16.92 -3.36 -4.39
N GLY A 58 18.00 -3.91 -3.84
CA GLY A 58 19.37 -3.54 -4.18
C GLY A 58 20.24 -3.33 -2.95
N GLY A 59 21.57 -3.38 -3.12
CA GLY A 59 22.51 -3.31 -1.99
C GLY A 59 22.88 -1.89 -1.54
N ASP A 60 22.88 -0.91 -2.44
CA ASP A 60 23.40 0.43 -2.16
C ASP A 60 22.58 1.53 -2.85
N ILE A 61 21.36 1.73 -2.34
CA ILE A 61 20.49 2.82 -2.79
C ILE A 61 20.75 4.06 -1.95
N ARG A 62 21.14 5.15 -2.60
CA ARG A 62 21.53 6.42 -2.00
C ARG A 62 20.68 7.58 -2.50
N ILE A 63 20.49 8.55 -1.61
CA ILE A 63 19.85 9.84 -1.83
C ILE A 63 20.89 10.94 -1.59
N GLN A 64 21.18 11.70 -2.63
CA GLN A 64 22.19 12.76 -2.67
C GLN A 64 21.59 14.01 -3.31
N PRO A 65 20.77 14.77 -2.55
CA PRO A 65 20.21 16.01 -3.05
C PRO A 65 21.30 17.08 -3.11
N LYS A 66 21.25 17.93 -4.15
CA LYS A 66 22.16 19.08 -4.28
C LYS A 66 21.78 20.22 -3.33
N ASP A 67 20.48 20.41 -3.15
CA ASP A 67 19.87 21.36 -2.23
C ASP A 67 19.06 20.59 -1.16
N PHE A 68 17.98 21.15 -0.64
CA PHE A 68 17.08 20.49 0.30
C PHE A 68 16.00 19.66 -0.41
N LEU A 69 15.49 18.65 0.29
CA LEU A 69 14.27 17.92 -0.07
C LEU A 69 13.23 18.08 1.02
N TYR A 70 11.96 18.13 0.63
CA TYR A 70 10.85 18.03 1.57
C TYR A 70 10.34 16.60 1.60
N ALA A 71 10.25 16.03 2.79
CA ALA A 71 9.47 14.81 3.02
C ALA A 71 8.00 15.18 3.26
N SER A 72 7.73 16.34 3.88
CA SER A 72 6.40 16.92 4.00
C SER A 72 6.49 18.42 4.24
N LYS A 73 5.36 19.08 4.53
CA LYS A 73 5.35 20.50 4.92
C LYS A 73 6.14 20.76 6.22
N GLN A 74 6.28 19.73 7.06
CA GLN A 74 6.89 19.84 8.38
C GLN A 74 8.27 19.17 8.45
N ILE A 75 8.59 18.27 7.52
CA ILE A 75 9.86 17.53 7.51
C ILE A 75 10.72 17.94 6.32
N MET A 76 11.91 18.47 6.62
CA MET A 76 12.90 18.93 5.66
C MET A 76 14.20 18.12 5.79
N ILE A 77 14.81 17.78 4.66
CA ILE A 77 16.05 17.00 4.57
C ILE A 77 17.09 17.89 3.89
N ASN A 78 18.20 18.16 4.58
CA ASN A 78 19.30 18.97 4.08
C ASN A 78 20.60 18.15 3.98
N PRO A 79 21.36 18.25 2.89
CA PRO A 79 22.72 17.74 2.86
C PRO A 79 23.59 18.56 3.81
N THR A 80 24.45 17.87 4.56
CA THR A 80 25.45 18.51 5.43
C THR A 80 26.79 18.59 4.70
N ALA A 81 27.69 19.46 5.18
CA ALA A 81 29.04 19.58 4.64
C ALA A 81 29.84 18.26 4.73
N ASP A 82 29.52 17.41 5.72
CA ASP A 82 30.17 16.12 5.94
C ASP A 82 29.66 15.00 5.01
N GLY A 83 28.79 15.34 4.04
CA GLY A 83 28.20 14.37 3.12
C GLY A 83 27.12 13.49 3.76
N GLN A 84 26.58 13.90 4.91
CA GLN A 84 25.44 13.28 5.58
C GLN A 84 24.15 14.02 5.24
N LEU A 85 23.03 13.49 5.71
CA LEU A 85 21.71 14.12 5.60
C LEU A 85 21.22 14.50 7.00
N ARG A 86 20.77 15.74 7.16
CA ARG A 86 20.07 16.21 8.35
C ARG A 86 18.57 16.26 8.07
N VAL A 87 17.82 15.48 8.83
CA VAL A 87 16.36 15.49 8.84
C VAL A 87 15.89 16.38 9.98
N SER A 88 15.01 17.33 9.67
CA SER A 88 14.46 18.31 10.61
C SER A 88 12.94 18.23 10.56
N HIS A 89 12.28 18.11 11.72
CA HIS A 89 10.83 18.13 11.84
C HIS A 89 10.39 19.34 12.68
N PHE A 90 9.65 20.24 12.03
CA PHE A 90 9.17 21.51 12.60
C PHE A 90 7.67 21.43 12.85
N GLN A 91 7.25 21.58 14.11
CA GLN A 91 5.84 21.59 14.49
C GLN A 91 5.51 22.86 15.28
N PRO A 92 4.45 23.61 14.92
CA PRO A 92 4.05 24.80 15.68
C PRO A 92 3.79 24.48 17.16
N GLY A 93 4.40 25.25 18.06
CA GLY A 93 4.21 25.11 19.51
C GLY A 93 4.90 23.89 20.14
N LYS A 94 5.73 23.16 19.40
CA LYS A 94 6.55 22.05 19.93
C LYS A 94 8.03 22.32 19.68
N GLN A 95 8.88 21.58 20.38
CA GLN A 95 10.31 21.60 20.15
C GLN A 95 10.65 20.93 18.82
N ASP A 96 11.57 21.53 18.06
CA ASP A 96 12.05 20.97 16.80
C ASP A 96 12.85 19.69 17.04
N LEU A 97 12.57 18.66 16.23
CA LEU A 97 13.27 17.38 16.26
C LEU A 97 14.26 17.30 15.11
N PHE A 98 15.45 16.78 15.40
CA PHE A 98 16.51 16.61 14.42
C PHE A 98 17.09 15.20 14.48
N ALA A 99 17.39 14.62 13.32
CA ALA A 99 18.15 13.40 13.19
C ALA A 99 19.17 13.56 12.06
N THR A 100 20.36 12.98 12.24
CA THR A 100 21.39 12.93 11.19
C THR A 100 21.56 11.50 10.75
N CYS A 101 21.68 11.28 9.44
CA CYS A 101 21.89 9.95 8.87
C CYS A 101 22.84 9.99 7.68
N ASP A 102 23.31 8.81 7.26
CA ASP A 102 24.03 8.69 6.00
C ASP A 102 23.08 8.88 4.78
N THR A 103 23.67 8.80 3.58
CA THR A 103 22.93 8.98 2.32
C THR A 103 22.15 7.74 1.88
N ARG A 104 22.21 6.61 2.59
CA ARG A 104 21.48 5.40 2.20
C ARG A 104 20.00 5.57 2.49
N VAL A 105 19.17 5.06 1.58
CA VAL A 105 17.70 5.07 1.72
C VAL A 105 17.26 4.47 3.04
N ALA A 106 17.85 3.34 3.45
CA ALA A 106 17.50 2.68 4.71
C ALA A 106 17.73 3.59 5.93
N SER A 107 18.85 4.30 5.98
CA SER A 107 19.18 5.21 7.08
C SER A 107 18.30 6.45 7.07
N LEU A 108 17.99 6.99 5.89
CA LEU A 108 17.09 8.14 5.76
C LEU A 108 15.66 7.79 6.20
N VAL A 109 15.13 6.63 5.80
CA VAL A 109 13.80 6.18 6.21
C VAL A 109 13.71 6.06 7.73
N LYS A 110 14.74 5.49 8.36
CA LYS A 110 14.83 5.41 9.83
C LYS A 110 14.91 6.80 10.46
N ALA A 111 15.73 7.70 9.93
CA ALA A 111 15.86 9.06 10.46
C ALA A 111 14.55 9.85 10.39
N ILE A 112 13.80 9.71 9.29
CA ILE A 112 12.46 10.31 9.15
C ILE A 112 11.50 9.71 10.19
N ALA A 113 11.52 8.39 10.40
CA ALA A 113 10.72 7.75 11.45
C ALA A 113 11.11 8.23 12.86
N THR A 114 12.41 8.39 13.14
CA THR A 114 12.92 8.89 14.44
C THR A 114 12.43 10.29 14.77
N VAL A 115 12.34 11.19 13.78
CA VAL A 115 11.79 12.53 14.01
C VAL A 115 10.26 12.56 14.05
N GLY A 116 9.58 11.42 13.93
CA GLY A 116 8.12 11.31 13.98
C GLY A 116 7.42 11.41 12.62
N GLY A 117 8.14 11.19 11.53
CA GLY A 117 7.55 11.02 10.20
C GLY A 117 6.92 9.64 10.00
N GLY A 118 5.96 9.59 9.09
CA GLY A 118 5.22 8.38 8.73
C GLY A 118 5.37 8.00 7.26
N TYR A 119 4.58 7.01 6.83
CA TYR A 119 4.60 6.48 5.46
C TYR A 119 4.42 7.56 4.39
N SER A 120 3.48 8.49 4.59
CA SER A 120 3.20 9.56 3.62
C SER A 120 4.42 10.46 3.38
N ASP A 121 5.18 10.74 4.44
CA ASP A 121 6.38 11.58 4.36
C ASP A 121 7.48 10.88 3.56
N ILE A 122 7.62 9.55 3.72
CA ILE A 122 8.54 8.77 2.91
C ILE A 122 8.10 8.75 1.44
N VAL A 123 6.82 8.53 1.15
CA VAL A 123 6.31 8.53 -0.23
C VAL A 123 6.60 9.86 -0.92
N GLN A 124 6.31 10.97 -0.25
CA GLN A 124 6.55 12.30 -0.77
C GLN A 124 8.06 12.59 -0.90
N CYS A 125 8.88 12.21 0.09
CA CYS A 125 10.33 12.30 0.02
C CYS A 125 10.90 11.56 -1.20
N MET A 126 10.49 10.31 -1.42
CA MET A 126 11.00 9.48 -2.52
C MET A 126 10.58 10.04 -3.89
N ASN A 127 9.35 10.54 -4.00
CA ASN A 127 8.89 11.21 -5.22
C ASN A 127 9.68 12.50 -5.48
N ASN A 128 9.93 13.31 -4.45
CA ASN A 128 10.71 14.53 -4.58
C ASN A 128 12.16 14.24 -4.95
N ALA A 129 12.78 13.23 -4.33
CA ALA A 129 14.13 12.78 -4.66
C ALA A 129 14.22 12.29 -6.11
N LYS A 130 13.22 11.54 -6.59
CA LYS A 130 13.13 11.10 -8.00
C LYS A 130 13.02 12.29 -8.95
N SER A 131 12.12 13.23 -8.67
CA SER A 131 11.91 14.43 -9.49
C SER A 131 13.16 15.33 -9.53
N ALA A 132 13.91 15.39 -8.43
CA ALA A 132 15.16 16.13 -8.34
C ALA A 132 16.37 15.38 -8.94
N GLY A 133 16.20 14.13 -9.39
CA GLY A 133 17.30 13.28 -9.83
C GLY A 133 18.32 12.96 -8.72
N ALA A 134 17.89 13.03 -7.46
CA ALA A 134 18.73 12.88 -6.28
C ALA A 134 18.86 11.42 -5.79
N ILE A 135 18.18 10.46 -6.41
CA ILE A 135 18.19 9.05 -6.02
C ILE A 135 18.75 8.18 -7.15
N ASN A 136 19.61 7.21 -6.81
CA ASN A 136 20.21 6.28 -7.78
C ASN A 136 19.37 5.01 -8.05
N ALA A 137 18.06 5.07 -7.84
CA ALA A 137 17.13 3.95 -8.02
C ALA A 137 15.80 4.38 -8.63
N GLU A 138 15.12 3.43 -9.27
CA GLU A 138 13.76 3.66 -9.76
C GLU A 138 12.76 3.60 -8.61
N VAL A 139 11.95 4.65 -8.44
CA VAL A 139 10.87 4.67 -7.44
C VAL A 139 9.54 4.34 -8.12
N PHE A 140 8.85 3.34 -7.57
CA PHE A 140 7.50 2.91 -7.98
C PHE A 140 6.54 2.98 -6.81
N VAL A 141 5.34 3.48 -7.07
CA VAL A 141 4.24 3.53 -6.11
C VAL A 141 3.14 2.59 -6.60
N GLY A 142 2.75 1.62 -5.78
CA GLY A 142 1.62 0.75 -6.05
C GLY A 142 1.75 -0.14 -7.29
N ALA A 143 2.96 -0.47 -7.75
CA ALA A 143 3.13 -1.37 -8.87
C ALA A 143 2.56 -2.76 -8.51
N ARG A 144 1.53 -3.19 -9.24
CA ARG A 144 0.82 -4.45 -9.03
C ARG A 144 0.71 -5.20 -10.36
N PRO A 145 0.92 -6.53 -10.38
CA PRO A 145 0.65 -7.33 -11.57
C PRO A 145 -0.75 -7.03 -12.12
N ARG A 146 -0.83 -6.64 -13.40
CA ARG A 146 -2.14 -6.53 -14.07
C ARG A 146 -2.77 -7.93 -14.15
N PRO A 147 -4.07 -8.10 -13.82
CA PRO A 147 -4.76 -9.36 -14.03
C PRO A 147 -4.62 -9.78 -15.50
N ALA A 148 -4.19 -11.02 -15.75
CA ALA A 148 -3.94 -11.54 -17.09
C ALA A 148 -5.21 -11.73 -17.94
N TRP A 149 -6.39 -11.47 -17.39
CA TRP A 149 -7.65 -11.61 -18.11
C TRP A 149 -8.20 -10.22 -18.47
N SER A 150 -8.10 -9.85 -19.75
CA SER A 150 -8.99 -8.88 -20.37
C SER A 150 -10.00 -9.65 -21.20
N TYR A 151 -11.28 -9.65 -20.80
CA TYR A 151 -12.34 -10.22 -21.64
C TYR A 151 -12.58 -9.22 -22.78
N ASP A 152 -11.98 -9.48 -23.93
CA ASP A 152 -12.17 -8.66 -25.12
C ASP A 152 -13.55 -8.97 -25.70
N ARG A 153 -14.60 -8.29 -25.20
CA ARG A 153 -15.99 -8.51 -25.62
C ARG A 153 -16.20 -8.17 -27.10
N GLU A 154 -15.25 -7.50 -27.75
CA GLU A 154 -15.38 -7.00 -29.12
C GLU A 154 -14.77 -7.91 -30.20
N ARG A 155 -14.33 -9.14 -29.84
CA ARG A 155 -13.82 -10.12 -30.81
C ARG A 155 -14.61 -11.43 -30.82
N SER A 156 -15.93 -11.34 -30.73
CA SER A 156 -16.85 -12.48 -30.98
C SER A 156 -18.05 -12.12 -31.85
N ALA A 157 -18.05 -10.94 -32.48
CA ALA A 157 -19.11 -10.51 -33.41
C ALA A 157 -18.72 -10.70 -34.89
N ASP A 158 -17.84 -11.67 -35.19
CA ASP A 158 -17.52 -12.01 -36.57
C ASP A 158 -17.46 -13.52 -36.74
N ASN A 159 -18.59 -14.08 -37.19
CA ASN A 159 -18.75 -15.25 -38.06
C ASN A 159 -19.98 -16.11 -37.69
N SER A 160 -21.15 -15.73 -38.20
CA SER A 160 -22.09 -16.69 -38.80
C SER A 160 -23.24 -15.97 -39.51
N THR A 161 -22.95 -15.30 -40.64
CA THR A 161 -23.99 -15.11 -41.66
C THR A 161 -24.17 -16.45 -42.36
N ARG A 162 -25.05 -17.29 -41.82
CA ARG A 162 -25.59 -18.44 -42.56
C ARG A 162 -26.71 -17.90 -43.44
N GLU A 163 -26.48 -17.85 -44.75
CA GLU A 163 -27.55 -17.69 -45.75
C GLU A 163 -28.57 -18.82 -45.55
N PHE A 164 -29.78 -18.45 -45.15
CA PHE A 164 -30.95 -19.32 -45.26
C PHE A 164 -31.64 -18.98 -46.58
N THR A 165 -31.39 -19.78 -47.62
CA THR A 165 -32.22 -19.78 -48.82
C THR A 165 -33.59 -20.37 -48.48
N ASN A 166 -34.57 -19.52 -48.18
CA ASN A 166 -35.96 -19.96 -48.04
C ASN A 166 -36.59 -20.06 -49.43
N ALA A 167 -36.70 -21.29 -49.93
CA ALA A 167 -37.62 -21.64 -51.00
C ALA A 167 -39.05 -21.44 -50.48
N ASN A 168 -39.79 -20.55 -51.14
CA ASN A 168 -41.19 -20.24 -50.84
C ASN A 168 -42.10 -21.33 -51.43
N PRO A 169 -43.02 -21.91 -50.66
CA PRO A 169 -44.30 -22.36 -51.20
C PRO A 169 -45.40 -21.40 -50.72
N GLU A 170 -46.12 -20.83 -51.69
CA GLU A 170 -47.41 -20.16 -51.46
C GLU A 170 -48.35 -21.08 -50.68
N VAL A 171 -49.20 -20.49 -49.81
CA VAL A 171 -50.67 -20.65 -49.79
C VAL A 171 -51.24 -20.04 -48.51
N GLY A 172 -52.21 -19.12 -48.68
CA GLY A 172 -53.46 -19.14 -47.90
C GLY A 172 -53.54 -18.28 -46.65
N SER A 173 -54.14 -17.10 -46.79
CA SER A 173 -54.69 -16.24 -45.75
C SER A 173 -55.87 -16.87 -44.98
N SER A 174 -55.94 -16.73 -43.66
CA SER A 174 -57.20 -16.53 -42.90
C SER A 174 -56.93 -16.05 -41.46
N ASP A 175 -57.59 -14.94 -41.11
CA ASP A 175 -58.19 -14.50 -39.84
C ASP A 175 -57.95 -15.32 -38.55
N ASP A 176 -57.66 -14.64 -37.42
CA ASP A 176 -58.68 -14.25 -36.42
C ASP A 176 -58.04 -13.58 -35.17
N SER A 177 -58.89 -13.06 -34.30
CA SER A 177 -58.78 -11.89 -33.46
C SER A 177 -58.60 -12.20 -31.97
N SER A 178 -58.29 -11.16 -31.18
CA SER A 178 -58.44 -11.02 -29.69
C SER A 178 -57.42 -11.77 -28.80
N GLY A 179 -56.95 -11.28 -27.64
CA GLY A 179 -57.17 -10.07 -26.85
C GLY A 179 -56.46 -10.18 -25.48
N PHE A 180 -56.10 -9.01 -24.91
CA PHE A 180 -56.14 -8.67 -23.47
C PHE A 180 -55.15 -9.24 -22.41
N ILE A 181 -54.32 -8.30 -21.90
CA ILE A 181 -53.89 -7.95 -20.51
C ILE A 181 -53.28 -8.97 -19.54
N GLY A 182 -52.15 -8.55 -18.96
CA GLY A 182 -51.68 -8.97 -17.64
C GLY A 182 -50.40 -8.24 -17.22
N SER A 183 -50.53 -7.02 -16.68
CA SER A 183 -49.47 -6.32 -15.95
C SER A 183 -49.48 -6.74 -14.49
N ASP A 184 -48.35 -7.19 -13.93
CA ASP A 184 -48.16 -7.32 -12.49
C ASP A 184 -46.83 -6.71 -11.99
N PRO A 185 -46.83 -6.07 -10.79
CA PRO A 185 -45.78 -5.19 -10.28
C PRO A 185 -44.72 -5.87 -9.40
N ILE A 186 -43.60 -5.15 -9.20
CA ILE A 186 -42.49 -5.50 -8.30
C ILE A 186 -42.93 -5.42 -6.83
N ALA A 187 -42.77 -6.50 -6.08
CA ALA A 187 -43.04 -6.58 -4.65
C ALA A 187 -41.87 -6.02 -3.81
N ALA A 188 -42.22 -5.18 -2.83
CA ALA A 188 -41.36 -4.56 -1.83
C ALA A 188 -40.95 -5.55 -0.71
N ILE A 189 -39.77 -5.32 -0.12
CA ILE A 189 -39.26 -6.02 1.07
C ILE A 189 -39.57 -5.14 2.31
N PRO A 190 -40.14 -5.69 3.41
CA PRO A 190 -40.47 -4.91 4.60
C PRO A 190 -39.34 -4.88 5.63
N GLU A 191 -39.20 -3.73 6.31
CA GLU A 191 -38.52 -3.56 7.60
C GLU A 191 -39.43 -4.01 8.75
N GLN A 192 -38.90 -4.72 9.73
CA GLN A 192 -39.40 -4.73 11.11
C GLN A 192 -38.24 -4.94 12.08
N GLY A 193 -38.10 -3.99 13.03
CA GLY A 193 -37.31 -4.17 14.24
C GLY A 193 -38.17 -4.71 15.38
N ASP A 194 -37.54 -5.33 16.36
CA ASP A 194 -38.02 -5.34 17.74
C ASP A 194 -36.85 -5.45 18.72
N ALA A 195 -36.97 -4.76 19.84
CA ALA A 195 -35.93 -4.56 20.85
C ALA A 195 -36.18 -5.45 22.07
N LEU A 196 -35.13 -5.94 22.74
CA LEU A 196 -35.19 -6.34 24.16
C LEU A 196 -33.83 -6.19 24.87
N ALA A 197 -33.81 -5.21 25.80
CA ALA A 197 -33.07 -4.93 27.04
C ALA A 197 -31.78 -5.71 27.49
N PRO A 198 -30.96 -5.09 28.40
CA PRO A 198 -29.54 -5.39 28.62
C PRO A 198 -29.26 -6.28 29.84
N ALA A 199 -28.10 -6.95 29.85
CA ALA A 199 -27.58 -7.65 31.02
C ALA A 199 -26.06 -7.45 31.22
N SER A 200 -25.76 -6.87 32.39
CA SER A 200 -24.63 -7.15 33.31
C SER A 200 -23.19 -6.77 32.92
N THR A 201 -22.80 -5.62 33.48
CA THR A 201 -21.55 -5.33 34.19
C THR A 201 -20.62 -6.53 34.45
N VAL A 202 -19.39 -6.43 33.96
CA VAL A 202 -18.24 -7.18 34.49
C VAL A 202 -17.25 -6.15 35.00
N GLU A 203 -17.05 -6.14 36.32
CA GLU A 203 -16.01 -5.37 37.01
C GLU A 203 -14.61 -5.89 36.68
N PRO A 204 -13.57 -5.05 36.74
CA PRO A 204 -12.19 -5.46 36.53
C PRO A 204 -11.63 -6.14 37.79
N GLU A 205 -11.12 -7.36 37.64
CA GLU A 205 -10.30 -8.00 38.67
C GLU A 205 -8.98 -7.24 38.82
N GLN A 206 -8.74 -6.79 40.04
CA GLN A 206 -7.47 -6.25 40.52
C GLN A 206 -6.51 -7.41 40.71
N GLU A 207 -5.37 -7.39 40.04
CA GLU A 207 -4.24 -8.26 40.39
C GLU A 207 -3.10 -7.41 40.98
N GLU A 208 -2.60 -7.92 42.10
CA GLU A 208 -1.84 -7.27 43.15
C GLU A 208 -0.52 -6.61 42.72
N VAL A 209 -0.27 -5.50 43.38
CA VAL A 209 1.03 -4.86 43.53
C VAL A 209 1.94 -5.78 44.35
N LEU A 210 3.03 -6.26 43.74
CA LEU A 210 4.20 -6.75 44.48
C LEU A 210 5.38 -5.80 44.25
N THR A 211 5.44 -4.76 45.06
CA THR A 211 6.68 -4.05 45.38
C THR A 211 7.60 -4.96 46.18
N ASP A 212 8.81 -5.23 45.69
CA ASP A 212 9.98 -5.07 46.55
C ASP A 212 11.32 -4.89 45.82
N GLN A 213 12.12 -4.00 46.42
CA GLN A 213 13.59 -3.85 46.45
C GLN A 213 14.39 -3.34 45.23
N SER A 214 14.65 -2.03 45.33
CA SER A 214 15.94 -1.36 45.13
C SER A 214 17.17 -2.24 44.86
N TYR A 215 17.76 -2.07 43.67
CA TYR A 215 19.15 -2.41 43.39
C TYR A 215 19.91 -1.15 42.98
N THR A 216 20.79 -0.66 43.85
CA THR A 216 21.82 0.34 43.54
C THR A 216 23.12 -0.39 43.22
N PRO A 217 23.74 -0.19 42.05
CA PRO A 217 25.12 -0.62 41.84
C PRO A 217 26.09 0.46 42.34
N THR A 218 26.87 0.09 43.36
CA THR A 218 28.06 0.83 43.82
C THR A 218 29.16 0.68 42.77
N PHE A 219 29.82 1.79 42.44
CA PHE A 219 31.08 1.81 41.69
C PHE A 219 32.24 1.42 42.61
N ASP A 220 33.13 0.55 42.11
CA ASP A 220 34.53 0.43 42.52
C ASP A 220 35.37 0.34 41.23
#